data_AF-A0A661NAH0-F1
#
_entry.id   AF-A0A661NAH0-F1
#
_cell.length_a   1.000
_cell.length_b   1.000
_cell.length_c   1.000
_cell.angle_alpha   90.00
_cell.angle_beta   90.00
_cell.angle_gamma   90.00
#
_symmetry.space_group_name_H-M   'P 1'
#
loop_
_entity.id
_entity.type
_entity.pdbx_description
1 polymer ?
#
loop_
_entity_poly.entity_id
_entity_poly.type
_entity_poly.pdbx_seq_one_letter_code
_entity_poly.pdbx_strand_id
1 'polypeptide(L)'
;MSGEPQHHDTGYGRQTFIVMLLTGGVILLHRFAVPTGVDPTAMLALGFLILASYTIGNLVGVIQVPHITGYLAAGLLFGPSAAQYIGQVLPFPPFEEGILNNEVLESLRVFDTLAVALIALTAGGELKIESLRRGLRVILGVLTGQLATMFLFVGGLVWLLSGPIPAIAVTELADVGTLGALGLGL
;
A
#
# COMPACT_ATOMS: atom_id res chain seq x y z
N MET A 1 2.15 19.52 44.71
CA MET A 1 3.15 20.31 43.95
C MET A 1 4.24 19.33 43.57
N SER A 2 4.53 19.03 42.31
CA SER A 2 4.34 19.77 41.07
C SER A 2 4.34 18.75 39.92
N GLY A 3 3.26 18.71 39.13
CA GLY A 3 3.25 17.99 37.86
C GLY A 3 4.12 18.76 36.87
N GLU A 4 5.10 18.07 36.30
CA GLU A 4 5.88 18.62 35.19
C GLU A 4 5.01 18.75 33.94
N PRO A 5 5.07 19.88 33.22
CA PRO A 5 4.33 20.06 31.98
C PRO A 5 4.99 19.22 30.88
N GLN A 6 4.23 18.27 30.33
CA GLN A 6 4.58 17.58 29.09
C GLN A 6 4.58 18.60 27.94
N HIS A 7 5.76 19.00 27.49
CA HIS A 7 5.91 19.73 26.23
C HIS A 7 6.05 18.71 25.09
N HIS A 8 4.96 18.48 24.35
CA HIS A 8 4.94 17.61 23.17
C HIS A 8 4.41 18.36 21.93
N ASP A 9 4.83 19.61 21.72
CA ASP A 9 4.21 20.47 20.67
C ASP A 9 5.14 20.90 19.53
N THR A 10 6.39 20.45 19.48
CA THR A 10 7.36 20.95 18.47
C THR A 10 7.54 20.04 17.24
N GLY A 11 6.94 18.85 17.21
CA GLY A 11 7.08 17.89 16.10
C GLY A 11 6.16 18.16 14.91
N TYR A 12 4.90 18.51 15.20
CA TYR A 12 3.81 18.61 14.21
C TYR A 12 4.03 19.73 13.21
N GLY A 13 4.32 20.93 13.71
CA GLY A 13 4.51 22.10 12.85
C GLY A 13 5.65 21.91 11.85
N ARG A 14 6.71 21.20 12.26
CA ARG A 14 7.84 20.90 11.37
C ARG A 14 7.46 19.88 10.30
N GLN A 15 6.71 18.83 10.64
CA GLN A 15 6.29 17.82 9.67
C GLN A 15 5.27 18.36 8.67
N THR A 16 4.24 19.07 9.13
CA THR A 16 3.27 19.69 8.22
C THR A 16 3.96 20.72 7.33
N PHE A 17 4.90 21.51 7.87
CA PHE A 17 5.72 22.41 7.08
C PHE A 17 6.57 21.66 6.03
N ILE A 18 7.20 20.53 6.38
CA ILE A 18 7.95 19.70 5.42
C ILE A 18 7.04 19.19 4.30
N VAL A 19 5.86 18.64 4.61
CA VAL A 19 4.91 18.21 3.57
C VAL A 19 4.52 19.37 2.68
N MET A 20 4.15 20.51 3.27
CA MET A 20 3.70 21.69 2.53
C MET A 20 4.81 22.26 1.64
N LEU A 21 6.05 22.28 2.13
CA LEU A 21 7.23 22.70 1.39
C LEU A 21 7.55 21.75 0.24
N LEU A 22 7.44 20.43 0.46
CA LEU A 22 7.67 19.42 -0.57
C LEU A 22 6.60 19.46 -1.65
N THR A 23 5.33 19.52 -1.27
CA THR A 23 4.22 19.68 -2.21
C THR A 23 4.39 20.98 -3.01
N GLY A 24 4.75 22.09 -2.34
CA GLY A 24 5.07 23.36 -3.01
C GLY A 24 6.24 23.26 -3.97
N GLY A 25 7.30 22.52 -3.58
CA GLY A 25 8.46 22.26 -4.43
C GLY A 25 8.12 21.47 -5.70
N VAL A 26 7.30 20.42 -5.59
CA VAL A 26 6.81 19.65 -6.74
C VAL A 26 5.96 20.52 -7.67
N ILE A 27 5.07 21.35 -7.12
CA ILE A 27 4.25 22.28 -7.91
C ILE A 27 5.14 23.28 -8.67
N LEU A 28 6.11 23.88 -7.98
CA LEU A 28 7.02 24.85 -8.58
C LEU A 28 7.85 24.21 -9.70
N LEU A 29 8.39 23.02 -9.47
CA LEU A 29 9.22 22.32 -10.45
C LEU A 29 8.40 21.88 -11.66
N HIS A 30 7.15 21.44 -11.48
CA HIS A 30 6.25 21.14 -12.59
C HIS A 30 5.90 22.39 -13.42
N ARG A 31 5.74 23.56 -12.77
CA ARG A 31 5.53 24.84 -13.48
C ARG A 31 6.75 25.29 -14.30
N PHE A 32 7.96 24.89 -13.90
CA PHE A 32 9.22 25.22 -14.57
C PHE A 32 9.82 24.04 -15.35
N ALA A 33 9.10 22.92 -15.47
CA ALA A 33 9.59 21.74 -16.17
C ALA A 33 9.68 22.04 -17.68
N VAL A 34 10.91 22.25 -18.14
CA VAL A 34 11.22 22.36 -19.57
C VAL A 34 11.15 20.95 -20.16
N PRO A 35 10.48 20.72 -21.32
CA PRO A 35 10.42 19.41 -21.95
C PRO A 35 11.81 18.99 -22.44
N THR A 36 12.58 18.32 -21.58
CA THR A 36 13.81 17.61 -21.95
C THR A 36 13.44 16.16 -22.21
N GLY A 37 13.86 15.56 -23.32
CA GLY A 37 13.46 14.19 -23.75
C GLY A 37 13.84 13.01 -22.82
N VAL A 38 14.23 13.30 -21.58
CA VAL A 38 14.32 12.35 -20.46
C VAL A 38 13.21 12.75 -19.52
N ASP A 39 12.22 11.91 -19.28
CA ASP A 39 11.04 12.25 -18.47
C ASP A 39 11.44 12.37 -16.98
N PRO A 40 11.75 13.58 -16.46
CA PRO A 40 12.30 13.75 -15.11
C PRO A 40 11.22 13.50 -14.05
N THR A 41 9.97 13.43 -14.49
CA THR A 41 8.75 13.31 -13.72
C THR A 41 8.75 12.04 -12.87
N ALA A 42 9.25 10.91 -13.39
CA ALA A 42 9.24 9.64 -12.65
C ALA A 42 10.16 9.65 -11.42
N MET A 43 11.40 10.14 -11.56
CA MET A 43 12.35 10.27 -10.43
C MET A 43 11.87 11.28 -9.39
N LEU A 44 11.27 12.39 -9.85
CA LEU A 44 10.72 13.43 -8.97
C LEU A 44 9.50 12.91 -8.21
N ALA A 45 8.59 12.21 -8.89
CA ALA A 45 7.44 11.56 -8.28
C ALA A 45 7.86 10.48 -7.28
N LEU A 46 8.92 9.72 -7.56
CA LEU A 46 9.51 8.78 -6.60
C LEU A 46 10.01 9.51 -5.35
N GLY A 47 10.84 10.55 -5.51
CA GLY A 47 11.36 11.33 -4.39
C GLY A 47 10.24 11.97 -3.55
N PHE A 48 9.22 12.50 -4.22
CA PHE A 48 8.01 12.98 -3.58
C PHE A 48 7.27 11.88 -2.83
N LEU A 49 7.01 10.73 -3.47
CA LEU A 49 6.32 9.60 -2.85
C LEU A 49 7.03 9.13 -1.59
N ILE A 50 8.36 8.97 -1.62
CA ILE A 50 9.14 8.55 -0.44
C ILE A 50 8.98 9.57 0.69
N LEU A 51 9.20 10.86 0.42
CA LEU A 51 9.15 11.88 1.47
C LEU A 51 7.73 12.15 1.98
N ALA A 52 6.75 12.21 1.10
CA ALA A 52 5.35 12.41 1.46
C ALA A 52 4.81 11.23 2.26
N SER A 53 5.09 9.99 1.82
CA SER A 53 4.74 8.79 2.55
C SER A 53 5.42 8.76 3.92
N TYR A 54 6.74 8.96 3.99
CA TYR A 54 7.47 9.01 5.26
C TYR A 54 6.87 10.04 6.23
N THR A 55 6.57 11.23 5.74
CA THR A 55 6.08 12.32 6.59
C THR A 55 4.65 12.07 7.07
N ILE A 56 3.76 11.60 6.19
CA ILE A 56 2.38 11.25 6.56
C ILE A 56 2.36 10.03 7.48
N GLY A 57 3.18 9.01 7.23
CA GLY A 57 3.29 7.84 8.10
C GLY A 57 3.70 8.20 9.52
N ASN A 58 4.68 9.09 9.68
CA ASN A 58 5.06 9.59 11.00
C ASN A 58 3.98 10.50 11.62
N LEU A 59 3.26 11.29 10.81
CA LEU A 59 2.14 12.11 11.30
C LEU A 59 0.98 11.24 11.82
N VAL A 60 0.71 10.12 11.15
CA VAL A 60 -0.28 9.11 11.58
C VAL A 60 0.20 8.33 12.80
N GLY A 61 1.51 8.17 13.00
CA GLY A 61 2.06 7.58 14.23
C GLY A 61 1.64 8.30 15.52
N VAL A 62 1.25 9.57 15.42
CA VAL A 62 0.76 10.37 16.56
C VAL A 62 -0.60 9.91 17.04
N ILE A 63 -1.49 9.54 16.13
CA ILE A 63 -2.84 9.08 16.47
C ILE A 63 -2.85 7.61 16.91
N GLN A 64 -1.69 7.07 17.30
CA GLN A 64 -1.45 5.68 17.71
C GLN A 64 -1.79 4.63 16.64
N VAL A 65 -1.86 5.04 15.37
CA VAL A 65 -2.13 4.13 14.26
C VAL A 65 -0.78 3.64 13.66
N PRO A 66 -0.66 2.36 13.23
CA PRO A 66 0.58 1.85 12.66
C PRO A 66 1.08 2.66 11.46
N HIS A 67 2.38 2.96 11.40
CA HIS A 67 2.99 3.76 10.31
C HIS A 67 2.67 3.25 8.90
N ILE A 68 2.54 1.92 8.73
CA ILE A 68 2.15 1.30 7.46
C ILE A 68 0.81 1.82 6.95
N THR A 69 -0.16 2.08 7.83
CA THR A 69 -1.44 2.65 7.42
C THR A 69 -1.30 4.08 6.90
N GLY A 70 -0.41 4.88 7.49
CA GLY A 70 -0.13 6.24 7.02
C GLY A 70 0.61 6.25 5.68
N TYR A 71 1.52 5.30 5.46
CA TYR A 71 2.15 5.09 4.15
C TYR A 71 1.12 4.71 3.08
N LEU A 72 0.18 3.80 3.41
CA LEU A 72 -0.92 3.43 2.53
C LEU A 72 -1.87 4.61 2.26
N ALA A 73 -2.20 5.39 3.29
CA ALA A 73 -3.03 6.58 3.15
C ALA A 73 -2.37 7.63 2.24
N ALA A 74 -1.05 7.85 2.36
CA ALA A 74 -0.32 8.73 1.46
C ALA A 74 -0.39 8.24 0.00
N GLY A 75 -0.18 6.94 -0.23
CA GLY A 75 -0.31 6.33 -1.56
C GLY A 75 -1.73 6.45 -2.14
N LEU A 76 -2.75 6.28 -1.30
CA LEU A 76 -4.14 6.47 -1.69
C LEU A 76 -4.40 7.94 -2.08
N LEU A 77 -3.95 8.89 -1.26
CA LEU A 77 -4.19 10.33 -1.43
C LEU A 77 -3.50 10.93 -2.65
N PHE A 78 -2.29 10.46 -2.98
CA PHE A 78 -1.51 10.97 -4.12
C PHE A 78 -1.57 10.06 -5.35
N GLY A 79 -2.23 8.91 -5.23
CA GLY A 79 -2.48 7.96 -6.30
C GLY A 79 -3.60 8.38 -7.27
N PRO A 80 -3.74 7.68 -8.39
CA PRO A 80 -4.70 8.01 -9.43
C PRO A 80 -6.15 7.89 -8.94
N SER A 81 -6.42 7.01 -7.97
CA SER A 81 -7.75 6.80 -7.40
C SER A 81 -8.29 8.02 -6.64
N ALA A 82 -7.42 8.79 -5.96
CA ALA A 82 -7.84 10.01 -5.27
C ALA A 82 -7.88 11.23 -6.20
N ALA A 83 -7.08 11.25 -7.27
CA ALA A 83 -7.11 12.32 -8.27
C ALA A 83 -8.52 12.53 -8.87
N GLN A 84 -9.28 11.45 -9.08
CA GLN A 84 -10.66 11.49 -9.58
C GLN A 84 -11.64 12.22 -8.63
N TYR A 85 -11.45 12.07 -7.32
CA TYR A 85 -12.32 12.71 -6.31
C TYR A 85 -11.81 14.09 -5.89
N ILE A 86 -10.49 14.25 -5.75
CA ILE A 86 -9.85 15.49 -5.31
C ILE A 86 -9.78 16.51 -6.45
N GLY A 87 -9.62 16.06 -7.71
CA GLY A 87 -9.64 16.93 -8.89
C GLY A 87 -10.95 17.70 -9.08
N GLN A 88 -12.06 17.23 -8.50
CA GLN A 88 -13.33 17.98 -8.48
C GLN A 88 -13.37 19.10 -7.43
N VAL A 89 -12.55 19.01 -6.38
CA VAL A 89 -12.55 19.95 -5.23
C VAL A 89 -11.39 20.95 -5.31
N LEU A 90 -10.24 20.57 -5.88
CA LEU A 90 -9.05 21.41 -6.00
C LEU A 90 -8.47 21.33 -7.43
N PRO A 91 -8.87 22.26 -8.34
CA PRO A 91 -8.35 22.34 -9.70
C PRO A 91 -6.99 23.05 -9.71
N PHE A 92 -6.01 22.47 -9.02
CA PHE A 92 -4.62 22.93 -9.01
C PHE A 92 -3.71 21.80 -9.55
N PRO A 93 -2.93 22.04 -10.61
CA PRO A 93 -1.92 21.08 -11.06
C PRO A 93 -0.88 20.90 -9.94
N PRO A 94 -0.43 19.67 -9.59
CA PRO A 94 -0.52 18.38 -10.31
C PRO A 94 -1.61 17.39 -9.83
N PHE A 95 -2.60 17.80 -9.05
CA PHE A 95 -3.59 16.88 -8.46
C PHE A 95 -4.67 16.40 -9.45
N GLU A 96 -4.77 17.00 -10.63
CA GLU A 96 -5.79 16.65 -11.64
C GLU A 96 -5.51 15.31 -12.32
N GLU A 97 -4.24 14.96 -12.55
CA GLU A 97 -3.81 13.68 -13.14
C GLU A 97 -3.25 12.70 -12.09
N GLY A 98 -3.03 13.20 -10.87
CA GLY A 98 -2.34 12.49 -9.79
C GLY A 98 -0.83 12.57 -9.96
N ILE A 99 -0.12 12.82 -8.84
CA ILE A 99 1.35 12.85 -8.84
C ILE A 99 1.93 11.47 -9.21
N LEU A 100 1.17 10.41 -8.92
CA LEU A 100 1.42 9.05 -9.39
C LEU A 100 0.48 8.67 -10.55
N ASN A 101 0.77 9.17 -11.76
CA ASN A 101 0.10 8.69 -12.98
C ASN A 101 0.55 7.25 -13.32
N ASN A 102 -0.23 6.54 -14.13
CA ASN A 102 0.03 5.15 -14.56
C ASN A 102 1.42 4.96 -15.19
N GLU A 103 1.91 5.92 -15.98
CA GLU A 103 3.25 5.88 -16.59
C GLU A 103 4.38 5.95 -15.54
N VAL A 104 4.17 6.76 -14.50
CA VAL A 104 5.06 6.88 -13.35
C VAL A 104 5.02 5.59 -12.53
N LEU A 105 3.83 5.04 -12.27
CA LEU A 105 3.67 3.76 -11.56
C LEU A 105 4.36 2.60 -12.29
N GLU A 106 4.26 2.55 -13.62
CA GLU A 106 4.95 1.54 -14.43
C GLU A 106 6.48 1.66 -14.28
N SER A 107 6.99 2.90 -14.31
CA SER A 107 8.42 3.17 -14.07
C SER A 107 8.85 2.81 -12.64
N LEU A 108 7.96 2.91 -11.65
CA LEU A 108 8.24 2.58 -10.25
C LEU A 108 8.23 1.07 -9.97
N ARG A 109 7.67 0.24 -10.85
CA ARG A 109 7.52 -1.22 -10.65
C ARG A 109 8.84 -1.96 -10.43
N VAL A 110 9.95 -1.41 -10.93
CA VAL A 110 11.29 -1.96 -10.65
C VAL A 110 11.63 -1.86 -9.16
N PHE A 111 11.22 -0.77 -8.49
CA PHE A 111 11.46 -0.56 -7.08
C PHE A 111 10.59 -1.46 -6.20
N ASP A 112 9.38 -1.83 -6.62
CA ASP A 112 8.54 -2.79 -5.89
C ASP A 112 9.24 -4.15 -5.76
N THR A 113 9.84 -4.62 -6.85
CA THR A 113 10.58 -5.89 -6.87
C THR A 113 11.81 -5.80 -5.97
N LEU A 114 12.56 -4.70 -6.05
CA LEU A 114 13.71 -4.46 -5.18
C LEU A 114 13.31 -4.36 -3.71
N ALA A 115 12.22 -3.67 -3.38
CA ALA A 115 11.73 -3.52 -2.02
C ALA A 115 11.33 -4.87 -1.43
N VAL A 116 10.55 -5.68 -2.14
CA VAL A 116 10.18 -7.04 -1.68
C VAL A 116 11.42 -7.92 -1.53
N ALA A 117 12.38 -7.84 -2.46
CA ALA A 117 13.63 -8.59 -2.37
C ALA A 117 14.48 -8.18 -1.15
N LEU A 118 14.59 -6.87 -0.87
CA LEU A 118 15.32 -6.35 0.28
C LEU A 118 14.62 -6.67 1.61
N ILE A 119 13.29 -6.63 1.65
CA ILE A 119 12.50 -7.05 2.81
C ILE A 119 12.71 -8.55 3.06
N ALA A 120 12.63 -9.37 2.01
CA ALA A 120 12.86 -10.82 2.12
C ALA A 120 14.30 -11.14 2.54
N LEU A 121 15.30 -10.42 2.00
CA LEU A 121 16.70 -10.58 2.38
C LEU A 121 16.95 -10.17 3.84
N THR A 122 16.34 -9.07 4.29
CA THR A 122 16.49 -8.58 5.67
C THR A 122 15.79 -9.51 6.66
N ALA A 123 14.52 -9.81 6.40
CA ALA A 123 13.74 -10.71 7.26
C ALA A 123 14.31 -12.13 7.25
N GLY A 124 14.75 -12.63 6.09
CA GLY A 124 15.38 -13.94 5.95
C GLY A 124 16.79 -14.00 6.53
N GLY A 125 17.56 -12.92 6.45
CA GLY A 125 18.92 -12.81 6.99
C GLY A 125 18.98 -12.70 8.51
N GLU A 126 17.92 -12.20 9.15
CA GLU A 126 17.81 -12.15 10.62
C GLU A 126 17.41 -13.51 11.24
N LEU A 127 16.98 -14.48 10.42
CA LEU A 127 16.59 -15.81 10.89
C LEU A 127 17.81 -16.63 11.33
N LYS A 128 17.81 -17.07 12.60
CA LYS A 128 18.80 -18.01 13.12
C LYS A 128 18.53 -19.41 12.59
N ILE A 129 19.44 -19.93 11.76
CA ILE A 129 19.28 -21.24 11.11
C ILE A 129 19.14 -22.37 12.14
N GLU A 130 19.81 -22.26 13.29
CA GLU A 130 19.74 -23.23 14.37
C GLU A 130 18.38 -23.27 15.07
N SER A 131 17.72 -22.12 15.25
CA SER A 131 16.38 -22.09 15.84
C SER A 131 15.34 -22.52 14.82
N LEU A 132 15.52 -22.14 13.54
CA LEU A 132 14.62 -22.54 12.46
C LEU A 132 14.59 -24.07 12.30
N ARG A 133 15.75 -24.73 12.25
CA ARG A 133 15.80 -26.21 12.14
C ARG A 133 15.23 -26.93 13.35
N ARG A 134 15.42 -26.40 14.57
CA ARG A 134 14.87 -27.00 15.80
C ARG A 134 13.35 -26.85 15.88
N GLY A 135 12.84 -25.71 15.42
CA GLY A 135 11.41 -25.39 15.41
C GLY A 135 10.68 -25.79 14.13
N LEU A 136 11.36 -26.32 13.11
CA LEU A 136 10.82 -26.41 11.75
C LEU A 136 9.49 -27.16 11.71
N ARG A 137 9.37 -28.30 12.39
CA ARG A 137 8.12 -29.08 12.43
C ARG A 137 6.96 -28.28 13.03
N VAL A 138 7.22 -27.51 14.10
CA VAL A 138 6.18 -26.68 14.74
C VAL A 138 5.83 -25.50 13.85
N ILE A 139 6.83 -24.82 13.30
CA ILE A 139 6.64 -23.68 12.37
C ILE A 139 5.83 -24.13 11.15
N LEU A 140 6.20 -25.24 10.51
CA LEU A 140 5.48 -25.78 9.36
C LEU A 140 4.05 -26.18 9.74
N GLY A 141 3.86 -26.83 10.90
CA GLY A 141 2.53 -27.19 11.39
C GLY A 141 1.64 -25.96 11.60
N VAL A 142 2.15 -24.90 12.23
CA VAL A 142 1.41 -23.65 12.46
C VAL A 142 1.13 -22.94 11.14
N LEU A 143 2.12 -22.80 10.24
CA LEU A 143 1.94 -22.12 8.96
C LEU A 143 0.98 -22.87 8.04
N THR A 144 1.14 -24.18 7.89
CA THR A 144 0.22 -25.01 7.08
C THR A 144 -1.18 -24.99 7.68
N GLY A 145 -1.30 -25.14 9.00
CA GLY A 145 -2.59 -25.02 9.69
C GLY A 145 -3.24 -23.67 9.47
N GLN A 146 -2.51 -22.58 9.71
CA GLN A 146 -3.01 -21.21 9.53
C GLN A 146 -3.41 -20.93 8.08
N LEU A 147 -2.58 -21.31 7.10
CA LEU A 147 -2.89 -21.11 5.69
C LEU A 147 -4.10 -21.95 5.26
N ALA A 148 -4.17 -23.21 5.66
CA ALA A 148 -5.31 -24.07 5.36
C ALA A 148 -6.60 -23.54 6.01
N THR A 149 -6.55 -23.14 7.28
CA THR A 149 -7.70 -22.56 7.99
C THR A 149 -8.12 -21.24 7.36
N MET A 150 -7.18 -20.33 7.05
CA MET A 150 -7.49 -19.06 6.40
C MET A 150 -8.11 -19.28 5.02
N PHE A 151 -7.55 -20.20 4.23
CA PHE A 151 -8.06 -20.56 2.91
C PHE A 151 -9.48 -21.16 2.98
N LEU A 152 -9.70 -22.14 3.87
CA LEU A 152 -11.01 -22.76 4.04
C LEU A 152 -12.05 -21.77 4.58
N PHE A 153 -11.66 -20.92 5.52
CA PHE A 153 -12.57 -19.95 6.13
C PHE A 153 -12.94 -18.83 5.16
N VAL A 154 -11.94 -18.13 4.59
CA VAL A 154 -12.19 -17.03 3.65
C VAL A 154 -12.78 -17.57 2.35
N GLY A 155 -12.24 -18.65 1.80
CA GLY A 155 -12.74 -19.29 0.60
C GLY A 155 -14.16 -19.84 0.79
N GLY A 156 -14.43 -20.50 1.92
CA GLY A 156 -15.77 -20.98 2.27
C GLY A 156 -16.78 -19.86 2.48
N LEU A 157 -16.36 -18.76 3.13
CA LEU A 157 -17.21 -17.57 3.30
C LEU A 157 -17.54 -16.92 1.94
N VAL A 158 -16.54 -16.76 1.07
CA VAL A 158 -16.75 -16.23 -0.29
C VAL A 158 -17.68 -17.16 -1.08
N TRP A 159 -17.48 -18.47 -1.01
CA TRP A 159 -18.35 -19.45 -1.67
C TRP A 159 -19.79 -19.36 -1.16
N LEU A 160 -20.00 -19.28 0.16
CA LEU A 160 -21.32 -19.13 0.76
C LEU A 160 -22.01 -17.81 0.37
N LEU A 161 -21.25 -16.71 0.30
CA LEU A 161 -21.75 -15.39 -0.11
C LEU A 161 -21.95 -15.24 -1.63
N SER A 162 -21.25 -16.04 -2.45
CA SER A 162 -21.40 -16.03 -3.91
C SER A 162 -22.71 -16.65 -4.39
N GLY A 163 -23.37 -17.48 -3.58
CA GLY A 163 -24.69 -18.04 -3.89
C GLY A 163 -25.80 -17.00 -3.97
N PRO A 164 -25.97 -16.11 -2.96
CA PRO A 164 -27.05 -15.13 -2.94
C PRO A 164 -26.75 -13.77 -3.62
N ILE A 165 -25.48 -13.41 -3.88
CA ILE A 165 -25.11 -12.09 -4.44
C ILE A 165 -24.37 -12.27 -5.79
N PRO A 166 -25.03 -12.00 -6.94
CA PRO A 166 -24.43 -12.17 -8.27
C PRO A 166 -23.25 -11.21 -8.57
N ALA A 167 -22.98 -10.22 -7.71
CA ALA A 167 -21.82 -9.33 -7.81
C ALA A 167 -20.49 -9.94 -7.31
N ILE A 168 -20.53 -11.10 -6.63
CA ILE A 168 -19.35 -11.82 -6.09
C ILE A 168 -19.24 -13.21 -6.72
N ALA A 169 -20.01 -13.48 -7.77
CA ALA A 169 -19.98 -14.76 -8.47
C ALA A 169 -18.61 -14.92 -9.15
N VAL A 170 -17.75 -15.72 -8.53
CA VAL A 170 -16.54 -16.28 -9.14
C VAL A 170 -16.96 -17.17 -10.31
N THR A 171 -17.06 -16.57 -11.49
CA THR A 171 -17.46 -17.24 -12.75
C THR A 171 -16.69 -18.55 -12.98
N GLU A 172 -15.44 -18.65 -12.52
CA GLU A 172 -14.64 -19.87 -12.62
C GLU A 172 -15.11 -21.03 -11.72
N LEU A 173 -15.69 -20.77 -10.54
CA LEU A 173 -16.21 -21.86 -9.67
C LEU A 173 -17.62 -22.30 -10.09
N ALA A 174 -18.36 -21.45 -10.81
CA ALA A 174 -19.63 -21.81 -11.42
C ALA A 174 -19.44 -22.90 -12.49
N ASP A 175 -18.35 -22.84 -13.27
CA ASP A 175 -18.07 -23.82 -14.33
C ASP A 175 -17.66 -25.20 -13.77
N VAL A 176 -16.99 -25.26 -12.62
CA VAL A 176 -16.68 -26.55 -11.96
C VAL A 176 -17.95 -27.18 -11.38
N GLY A 177 -18.88 -26.36 -10.90
CA GLY A 177 -20.19 -26.79 -10.41
C GLY A 177 -21.12 -27.27 -11.53
N THR A 178 -21.11 -26.63 -12.71
CA THR A 178 -21.92 -27.04 -13.86
C THR A 178 -21.34 -28.28 -14.55
N LEU A 179 -20.02 -28.44 -14.64
CA LEU A 179 -19.39 -29.68 -15.13
C LEU A 179 -19.63 -30.87 -14.18
N GLY A 180 -19.70 -30.63 -12.87
CA GLY A 180 -20.11 -31.65 -11.89
C GLY A 180 -21.60 -31.98 -11.95
N ALA A 181 -22.46 -30.99 -12.20
CA ALA A 181 -23.90 -31.16 -12.34
C ALA A 181 -24.32 -31.83 -13.67
N LEU A 182 -23.57 -31.61 -14.75
CA LEU A 182 -23.80 -32.26 -16.05
C LEU A 182 -23.26 -33.70 -16.11
N GLY A 183 -22.44 -34.12 -15.14
CA GLY A 183 -21.84 -35.46 -15.07
C GLY A 183 -22.58 -36.47 -14.19
N LEU A 184 -23.56 -36.04 -13.38
CA LEU A 184 -24.34 -36.93 -12.50
C LEU A 184 -25.84 -36.59 -12.57
N GLY A 185 -26.47 -37.09 -13.64
CA GLY A 185 -27.83 -37.65 -13.64
C GLY A 185 -28.94 -36.88 -12.93
N LEU A 186 -29.56 -35.95 -13.67
CA LEU A 186 -30.98 -35.99 -14.04
C LEU A 186 -31.22 -35.12 -15.27
#